data_AF-A0A6J4ME02-F1
#
_entry.id   AF-A0A6J4ME02-F1
#
_cell.length_a   1.000
_cell.length_b   1.000
_cell.length_c   1.000
_cell.angle_alpha   90.00
_cell.angle_beta   90.00
_cell.angle_gamma   90.00
#
_symmetry.space_group_name_H-M   'P 1'
#
loop_
_entity.id
_entity.type
_entity.pdbx_description
1 polymer ?
#
loop_
_entity_poly.entity_id
_entity_poly.type
_entity_poly.pdbx_seq_one_letter_code
_entity_poly.pdbx_strand_id
1 'polypeptide(L)'
;MAAALLSAVLGLTACSAGGAARGDEGLRATSSPGPPSASPVPDATAAPPPGAGASPSAVAPPPAGTGTSPAAVAALRERREADVLVVSPAPLPAAVRERLSALSRPGGIEVFRAGTAVLGGAAVRTVGVDPSSFRAWTADATAESDPVWRAVARGEAVASHEVATARRLGLGSDLSLQGAGSAAASMRLGALATTGIPRADLVLDAERARRLGLPEASAALLEAPEGVDPVGFAAQVREVAGQAAVDLLDVPAPVARLTGGSAAEELGAFSYRYFADGTIEPDARWVRDNIRTETVPVMGRVTCHRLMLPQLRGALTEVVDAGLAGTLKTYSGCYVPRFIERNPARSISLHTWGIAIDMDAATNYRGIRGTMDSRVVEIFKRWGFRWGGDWRYTDPMHFELGTLLTAPPAG
;
A
#
# COMPACT_ATOMS: atom_id res chain seq x y z
N MET A 1 12.91 32.26 -63.59
CA MET A 1 12.37 30.98 -64.09
C MET A 1 10.93 30.86 -63.64
N ALA A 2 10.05 30.58 -64.61
CA ALA A 2 8.61 30.30 -64.56
C ALA A 2 8.20 29.29 -63.48
N ALA A 3 6.94 29.09 -63.11
CA ALA A 3 5.66 29.80 -63.22
C ALA A 3 4.67 29.00 -62.35
N ALA A 4 3.60 29.65 -61.92
CA ALA A 4 2.60 29.11 -61.02
C ALA A 4 1.46 28.33 -61.73
N LEU A 5 0.86 27.41 -60.96
CA LEU A 5 -0.58 27.08 -60.81
C LEU A 5 -1.48 26.87 -62.05
N LEU A 6 -2.20 25.72 -62.09
CA LEU A 6 -3.65 25.70 -62.39
C LEU A 6 -4.40 24.45 -61.88
N SER A 7 -5.49 24.75 -61.18
CA SER A 7 -6.78 24.12 -60.79
C SER A 7 -7.26 22.72 -61.24
N ALA A 8 -7.76 21.99 -60.22
CA ALA A 8 -9.06 21.31 -59.99
C ALA A 8 -9.98 20.82 -61.15
N VAL A 9 -10.66 19.67 -60.94
CA VAL A 9 -12.15 19.49 -60.81
C VAL A 9 -12.57 18.01 -60.57
N LEU A 10 -13.71 17.86 -59.88
CA LEU A 10 -14.50 16.74 -59.31
C LEU A 10 -14.83 15.49 -60.16
N GLY A 11 -15.19 14.37 -59.48
CA GLY A 11 -16.20 13.42 -60.00
C GLY A 11 -16.35 12.02 -59.34
N LEU A 12 -17.25 11.90 -58.35
CA LEU A 12 -18.20 10.81 -57.97
C LEU A 12 -17.88 9.28 -57.93
N THR A 13 -18.16 8.70 -56.74
CA THR A 13 -18.86 7.43 -56.37
C THR A 13 -18.43 6.04 -56.87
N ALA A 14 -18.17 5.11 -55.92
CA ALA A 14 -18.88 3.82 -55.75
C ALA A 14 -18.45 3.05 -54.47
N CYS A 15 -19.42 2.39 -53.84
CA CYS A 15 -19.33 1.57 -52.62
C CYS A 15 -18.44 0.33 -52.75
N SER A 16 -17.84 -0.13 -51.65
CA SER A 16 -17.80 -1.56 -51.27
C SER A 16 -17.28 -1.75 -49.84
N ALA A 17 -17.98 -2.62 -49.11
CA ALA A 17 -17.69 -3.06 -47.77
C ALA A 17 -16.41 -3.90 -47.68
N GLY A 18 -15.75 -3.87 -46.52
CA GLY A 18 -14.69 -4.80 -46.16
C GLY A 18 -14.23 -4.55 -44.74
N GLY A 19 -14.60 -5.44 -43.83
CA GLY A 19 -14.39 -5.31 -42.39
C GLY A 19 -12.93 -5.04 -42.01
N ALA A 20 -12.73 -4.00 -41.22
CA ALA A 20 -11.51 -3.83 -40.46
C ALA A 20 -11.55 -4.77 -39.25
N ALA A 21 -10.71 -5.79 -39.28
CA ALA A 21 -10.31 -6.55 -38.11
C ALA A 21 -9.87 -5.58 -37.01
N ARG A 22 -10.52 -5.66 -35.83
CA ARG A 22 -10.05 -4.97 -34.63
C ARG A 22 -8.70 -5.58 -34.25
N GLY A 23 -7.68 -4.73 -34.18
CA GLY A 23 -6.35 -5.08 -33.71
C GLY A 23 -6.39 -5.56 -32.27
N ASP A 24 -5.73 -6.70 -32.05
CA ASP A 24 -5.53 -7.38 -30.78
C ASP A 24 -4.38 -6.71 -30.01
N GLU A 25 -4.69 -5.64 -29.26
CA GLU A 25 -3.75 -5.03 -28.32
C GLU A 25 -3.77 -5.79 -26.99
N GLY A 26 -2.74 -6.61 -26.76
CA GLY A 26 -2.63 -7.44 -25.56
C GLY A 26 -2.56 -6.63 -24.25
N LEU A 27 -3.05 -7.26 -23.17
CA LEU A 27 -3.13 -6.68 -21.83
C LEU A 27 -1.75 -6.25 -21.31
N ARG A 28 -1.63 -5.01 -20.86
CA ARG A 28 -0.45 -4.45 -20.20
C ARG A 28 -0.82 -3.90 -18.85
N ALA A 29 -0.09 -4.30 -17.81
CA ALA A 29 -0.25 -3.72 -16.48
C ALA A 29 0.56 -2.42 -16.36
N THR A 30 -0.08 -1.37 -15.86
CA THR A 30 0.58 -0.11 -15.50
C THR A 30 0.23 0.28 -14.06
N SER A 31 1.18 0.96 -13.42
CA SER A 31 1.00 1.63 -12.14
C SER A 31 0.95 3.13 -12.40
N SER A 32 -0.06 3.82 -11.89
CA SER A 32 -0.15 5.27 -11.96
C SER A 32 -0.42 5.88 -10.59
N PRO A 33 0.14 7.06 -10.26
CA PRO A 33 -0.30 7.82 -9.11
C PRO A 33 -1.77 8.26 -9.35
N GLY A 34 -2.64 7.98 -8.38
CA GLY A 34 -4.08 8.10 -8.56
C GLY A 34 -4.56 9.55 -8.81
N PRO A 35 -5.50 9.79 -9.75
CA PRO A 35 -6.26 11.04 -9.86
C PRO A 35 -7.66 10.94 -9.21
N PRO A 36 -8.41 12.07 -9.03
CA PRO A 36 -9.42 12.22 -7.98
C PRO A 36 -10.83 11.68 -8.30
N SER A 37 -11.61 11.57 -7.21
CA SER A 37 -12.99 11.12 -7.05
C SER A 37 -14.03 11.52 -8.10
N ALA A 38 -14.98 10.60 -8.33
CA ALA A 38 -16.34 10.89 -8.79
C ALA A 38 -17.36 10.51 -7.69
N SER A 39 -18.32 11.41 -7.44
CA SER A 39 -19.37 11.33 -6.40
C SER A 39 -20.57 10.41 -6.80
N PRO A 40 -21.64 10.24 -5.99
CA PRO A 40 -21.99 8.94 -5.40
C PRO A 40 -23.27 8.30 -5.96
N VAL A 41 -23.44 7.01 -5.72
CA VAL A 41 -24.72 6.28 -5.77
C VAL A 41 -25.01 5.77 -4.35
N PRO A 42 -26.24 5.91 -3.80
CA PRO A 42 -26.46 5.76 -2.37
C PRO A 42 -26.64 4.30 -1.90
N ASP A 43 -26.20 4.11 -0.65
CA ASP A 43 -26.54 3.12 0.38
C ASP A 43 -26.60 1.61 0.05
N ALA A 44 -25.56 0.92 0.52
CA ALA A 44 -25.73 -0.22 1.41
C ALA A 44 -24.60 -0.18 2.47
N THR A 45 -24.99 -0.17 3.74
CA THR A 45 -24.14 -0.03 4.95
C THR A 45 -22.86 -0.87 4.88
N ALA A 46 -21.75 -0.21 4.54
CA ALA A 46 -20.40 -0.74 4.66
C ALA A 46 -19.75 -0.14 5.92
N ALA A 47 -19.05 -0.98 6.69
CA ALA A 47 -18.20 -0.53 7.79
C ALA A 47 -17.20 0.55 7.32
N PRO A 48 -16.88 1.56 8.15
CA PRO A 48 -16.11 2.72 7.70
C PRO A 48 -14.67 2.32 7.30
N PRO A 49 -14.08 3.01 6.32
CA PRO A 49 -12.70 2.80 5.91
C PRO A 49 -11.73 3.15 7.06
N PRO A 50 -10.53 2.55 7.12
CA PRO A 50 -9.51 2.95 8.07
C PRO A 50 -9.07 4.38 7.69
N GLY A 51 -9.44 5.36 8.52
CA GLY A 51 -9.20 6.78 8.26
C GLY A 51 -10.35 7.69 8.71
N ALA A 52 -11.57 7.17 8.85
CA ALA A 52 -12.63 7.86 9.58
C ALA A 52 -12.40 7.71 11.09
N GLY A 53 -11.38 8.39 11.61
CA GLY A 53 -11.07 8.43 13.03
C GLY A 53 -12.25 9.01 13.82
N ALA A 54 -12.57 8.39 14.95
CA ALA A 54 -13.51 8.97 15.90
C ALA A 54 -13.08 10.41 16.25
N SER A 55 -14.06 11.32 16.30
CA SER A 55 -13.81 12.73 16.60
C SER A 55 -13.10 12.87 17.95
N PRO A 56 -12.06 13.71 18.06
CA PRO A 56 -11.36 13.89 19.31
C PRO A 56 -12.30 14.44 20.39
N SER A 57 -12.13 13.96 21.60
CA SER A 57 -12.95 14.35 22.75
C SER A 57 -12.06 14.70 23.93
N ALA A 58 -12.23 15.88 24.52
CA ALA A 58 -11.44 16.35 25.65
C ALA A 58 -12.32 16.74 26.84
N VAL A 59 -11.83 16.51 28.05
CA VAL A 59 -12.51 16.92 29.28
C VAL A 59 -12.23 18.40 29.55
N ALA A 60 -13.21 19.07 30.16
CA ALA A 60 -12.99 20.38 30.74
C ALA A 60 -11.81 20.36 31.74
N PRO A 61 -11.00 21.44 31.78
CA PRO A 61 -9.91 21.53 32.75
C PRO A 61 -10.47 21.39 34.17
N PRO A 62 -9.71 20.77 35.10
CA PRO A 62 -10.13 20.76 36.49
C PRO A 62 -10.16 22.20 37.04
N PRO A 63 -10.99 22.50 38.06
CA PRO A 63 -10.99 23.82 38.69
C PRO A 63 -9.57 24.19 39.14
N ALA A 64 -9.16 25.42 38.89
CA ALA A 64 -7.78 25.88 39.07
C ALA A 64 -7.30 25.63 40.51
N GLY A 65 -6.43 24.62 40.68
CA GLY A 65 -5.64 24.46 41.88
C GLY A 65 -4.41 25.36 41.84
N THR A 66 -3.88 25.73 43.01
CA THR A 66 -2.63 26.51 43.14
C THR A 66 -1.43 25.70 42.64
N GLY A 67 -1.16 25.79 41.34
CA GLY A 67 -0.05 25.13 40.67
C GLY A 67 0.16 25.74 39.29
N THR A 68 1.41 25.80 38.86
CA THR A 68 1.95 26.46 37.66
C THR A 68 1.00 26.50 36.47
N SER A 69 0.76 27.70 35.90
CA SER A 69 0.03 27.83 34.63
C SER A 69 0.65 26.93 33.57
N PRO A 70 -0.13 26.12 32.85
CA PRO A 70 0.38 25.29 31.76
C PRO A 70 1.04 26.18 30.71
N ALA A 71 2.09 25.65 30.06
CA ALA A 71 2.73 26.32 28.94
C ALA A 71 1.69 26.59 27.84
N ALA A 72 1.73 27.79 27.25
CA ALA A 72 0.83 28.14 26.16
C ALA A 72 1.13 27.26 24.93
N VAL A 73 0.09 26.61 24.39
CA VAL A 73 0.19 25.85 23.14
C VAL A 73 0.14 26.83 21.97
N ALA A 74 1.12 26.76 21.06
CA ALA A 74 1.10 27.59 19.86
C ALA A 74 -0.09 27.24 18.96
N ALA A 75 -0.62 28.26 18.27
CA ALA A 75 -1.63 28.03 17.25
C ALA A 75 -1.05 27.19 16.10
N LEU A 76 -1.87 26.29 15.55
CA LEU A 76 -1.52 25.53 14.35
C LEU A 76 -1.33 26.51 13.19
N ARG A 77 -0.13 26.55 12.60
CA ARG A 77 0.16 27.41 11.45
C ARG A 77 0.02 26.68 10.13
N GLU A 78 0.55 25.47 10.08
CA GLU A 78 0.60 24.63 8.90
C GLU A 78 0.51 23.16 9.32
N ARG A 79 0.07 22.32 8.39
CA ARG A 79 0.06 20.87 8.55
C ARG A 79 1.35 20.28 7.98
N ARG A 80 1.74 19.14 8.52
CA ARG A 80 2.89 18.35 8.08
C ARG A 80 2.41 16.95 7.73
N GLU A 81 2.96 16.42 6.66
CA GLU A 81 2.76 15.03 6.26
C GLU A 81 4.01 14.26 6.67
N ALA A 82 3.81 13.16 7.39
CA ALA A 82 4.92 12.28 7.74
C ALA A 82 4.98 11.13 6.74
N ASP A 83 6.09 11.01 6.03
CA ASP A 83 6.37 9.88 5.14
C ASP A 83 7.09 8.75 5.87
N VAL A 84 7.83 9.08 6.93
CA VAL A 84 8.65 8.09 7.66
C VAL A 84 8.60 8.33 9.16
N LEU A 85 8.46 7.25 9.92
CA LEU A 85 8.66 7.21 11.36
C LEU A 85 9.93 6.41 11.69
N VAL A 86 10.86 7.03 12.40
CA VAL A 86 12.04 6.39 12.98
C VAL A 86 11.80 6.20 14.48
N VAL A 87 12.05 5.00 15.01
CA VAL A 87 11.98 4.69 16.45
C VAL A 87 13.19 3.89 16.88
N SER A 88 13.82 4.29 17.98
CA SER A 88 15.01 3.66 18.55
C SER A 88 14.80 3.41 20.05
N PRO A 89 15.30 2.29 20.62
CA PRO A 89 15.25 2.06 22.06
C PRO A 89 16.19 2.99 22.86
N ALA A 90 17.16 3.63 22.19
CA ALA A 90 18.10 4.59 22.77
C ALA A 90 18.04 5.93 22.02
N PRO A 91 18.54 7.03 22.61
CA PRO A 91 18.60 8.32 21.92
C PRO A 91 19.30 8.23 20.57
N LEU A 92 18.68 8.77 19.52
CA LEU A 92 19.31 8.90 18.22
C LEU A 92 20.52 9.83 18.35
N PRO A 93 21.74 9.44 17.94
CA PRO A 93 22.92 10.29 18.04
C PRO A 93 22.74 11.62 17.30
N ALA A 94 23.34 12.71 17.80
CA ALA A 94 23.19 14.04 17.19
C ALA A 94 23.55 14.06 15.70
N ALA A 95 24.67 13.43 15.32
CA ALA A 95 25.09 13.29 13.92
C ALA A 95 24.07 12.51 13.05
N VAL A 96 23.37 11.53 13.62
CA VAL A 96 22.29 10.82 12.90
C VAL A 96 21.11 11.76 12.69
N ARG A 97 20.69 12.50 13.73
CA ARG A 97 19.58 13.45 13.62
C ARG A 97 19.87 14.58 12.63
N GLU A 98 21.09 15.10 12.61
CA GLU A 98 21.52 16.11 11.64
C GLU A 98 21.45 15.58 10.20
N ARG A 99 21.91 14.34 9.96
CA ARG A 99 21.80 13.69 8.65
C ARG A 99 20.35 13.43 8.25
N LEU A 100 19.51 12.96 9.17
CA LEU A 100 18.07 12.78 8.93
C LEU A 100 17.39 14.12 8.59
N SER A 101 17.72 15.19 9.30
CA SER A 101 17.24 16.53 9.01
C SER A 101 17.71 17.03 7.63
N ALA A 102 18.94 16.70 7.21
CA ALA A 102 19.47 17.09 5.91
C ALA A 102 18.86 16.29 4.74
N LEU A 103 18.42 15.05 4.98
CA LEU A 103 17.69 14.25 3.99
C LEU A 103 16.24 14.71 3.81
N SER A 104 15.64 15.27 4.85
CA SER A 104 14.23 15.66 4.87
C SER A 104 14.02 17.01 4.20
N ARG A 105 12.76 17.35 3.91
CA ARG A 105 12.38 18.72 3.56
C ARG A 105 12.87 19.70 4.64
N PRO A 106 13.26 20.95 4.31
CA PRO A 106 13.58 21.96 5.32
C PRO A 106 12.46 22.13 6.35
N GLY A 107 12.74 21.88 7.63
CA GLY A 107 11.73 21.89 8.70
C GLY A 107 10.79 20.68 8.72
N GLY A 108 11.06 19.68 7.88
CA GLY A 108 10.32 18.42 7.73
C GLY A 108 10.85 17.31 8.65
N ILE A 109 11.30 17.66 9.85
CA ILE A 109 11.66 16.68 10.88
C ILE A 109 11.11 17.10 12.23
N GLU A 110 10.45 16.18 12.93
CA GLU A 110 9.99 16.35 14.31
C GLU A 110 10.60 15.26 15.18
N VAL A 111 11.44 15.65 16.14
CA VAL A 111 12.13 14.72 17.05
C VAL A 111 11.45 14.72 18.40
N PHE A 112 11.12 13.55 18.92
CA PHE A 112 10.37 13.39 20.17
C PHE A 112 10.80 12.15 20.94
N ARG A 113 10.19 11.96 22.13
CA ARG A 113 10.43 10.78 22.97
C ARG A 113 9.43 9.70 22.60
N ALA A 114 9.90 8.47 22.38
CA ALA A 114 9.06 7.29 22.27
C ALA A 114 9.59 6.18 23.17
N GLY A 115 8.66 5.38 23.71
CA GLY A 115 8.98 4.22 24.51
C GLY A 115 7.73 3.45 24.90
N THR A 116 7.86 2.59 25.90
CA THR A 116 6.74 1.80 26.43
C THR A 116 6.50 2.18 27.89
N ALA A 117 5.23 2.43 28.23
CA ALA A 117 4.76 2.51 29.60
C ALA A 117 3.85 1.31 29.90
N VAL A 118 3.67 1.00 31.18
CA VAL A 118 2.76 -0.02 31.67
C VAL A 118 1.50 0.68 32.18
N LEU A 119 0.34 0.30 31.65
CA LEU A 119 -0.98 0.75 32.07
C LEU A 119 -1.82 -0.48 32.42
N GLY A 120 -2.23 -0.59 33.68
CA GLY A 120 -3.04 -1.75 34.13
C GLY A 120 -2.36 -3.09 33.87
N GLY A 121 -1.03 -3.16 34.07
CA GLY A 121 -0.22 -4.37 33.88
C GLY A 121 0.14 -4.69 32.42
N ALA A 122 -0.23 -3.85 31.46
CA ALA A 122 0.10 -4.08 30.05
C ALA A 122 0.95 -2.97 29.44
N ALA A 123 1.84 -3.37 28.53
CA ALA A 123 2.64 -2.48 27.72
C ALA A 123 1.76 -1.64 26.78
N VAL A 124 2.00 -0.33 26.77
CA VAL A 124 1.35 0.66 25.92
C VAL A 124 2.41 1.58 25.31
N ARG A 125 2.37 1.77 24.00
CA ARG A 125 3.37 2.58 23.28
C ARG A 125 3.07 4.04 23.55
N THR A 126 4.04 4.72 24.13
CA THR A 126 3.85 6.06 24.68
C THR A 126 4.85 7.01 24.02
N VAL A 127 4.37 8.19 23.66
CA VAL A 127 5.19 9.27 23.11
C VAL A 127 5.14 10.50 24.02
N GLY A 128 6.28 11.17 24.13
CA GLY A 128 6.46 12.43 24.83
C GLY A 128 6.83 13.52 23.86
N VAL A 129 5.97 14.54 23.74
CA VAL A 129 6.02 15.50 22.63
C VAL A 129 6.01 16.95 23.13
N ASP A 130 6.42 17.87 22.27
CA ASP A 130 6.01 19.27 22.40
C ASP A 130 4.64 19.43 21.70
N PRO A 131 3.57 19.80 22.43
CA PRO A 131 2.24 19.92 21.85
C PRO A 131 2.13 21.01 20.77
N SER A 132 3.04 21.98 20.74
CA SER A 132 3.02 23.08 19.78
C SER A 132 3.55 22.67 18.40
N SER A 133 4.61 21.84 18.35
CA SER A 133 5.20 21.37 17.09
C SER A 133 4.53 20.06 16.62
N PHE A 134 4.36 19.10 17.52
CA PHE A 134 3.89 17.76 17.18
C PHE A 134 2.47 17.74 16.62
N ARG A 135 1.60 18.69 17.03
CA ARG A 135 0.22 18.76 16.55
C ARG A 135 0.09 18.82 15.04
N ALA A 136 1.04 19.48 14.36
CA ALA A 136 1.02 19.64 12.91
C ALA A 136 1.11 18.30 12.15
N TRP A 137 1.69 17.28 12.78
CA TRP A 137 1.99 15.96 12.22
C TRP A 137 0.90 14.91 12.46
N THR A 138 -0.20 15.30 13.10
CA THR A 138 -1.28 14.37 13.43
C THR A 138 -2.43 14.45 12.44
N ALA A 139 -3.33 13.45 12.47
CA ALA A 139 -4.56 13.42 11.68
C ALA A 139 -5.39 14.69 11.84
N ASP A 140 -6.12 15.08 10.79
CA ASP A 140 -6.77 16.40 10.63
C ASP A 140 -7.53 16.87 11.87
N ALA A 141 -8.50 16.06 12.30
CA ALA A 141 -9.33 16.41 13.45
C ALA A 141 -8.52 16.57 14.74
N THR A 142 -7.47 15.78 14.92
CA THR A 142 -6.59 15.84 16.11
C THR A 142 -5.68 17.06 16.05
N ALA A 143 -5.09 17.38 14.89
CA ALA A 143 -4.21 18.53 14.71
C ALA A 143 -4.92 19.86 15.03
N GLU A 144 -6.18 19.97 14.64
CA GLU A 144 -7.02 21.17 14.82
C GLU A 144 -7.61 21.29 16.24
N SER A 145 -7.57 20.21 17.04
CA SER A 145 -8.20 20.19 18.37
C SER A 145 -7.33 20.86 19.45
N ASP A 146 -7.50 22.16 19.61
CA ASP A 146 -6.91 22.92 20.72
C ASP A 146 -7.15 22.30 22.11
N PRO A 147 -8.36 21.79 22.45
CA PRO A 147 -8.59 21.13 23.75
C PRO A 147 -7.68 19.92 24.00
N VAL A 148 -7.38 19.12 22.99
CA VAL A 148 -6.48 17.96 23.08
C VAL A 148 -5.07 18.42 23.43
N TRP A 149 -4.52 19.37 22.66
CA TRP A 149 -3.14 19.82 22.86
C TRP A 149 -2.96 20.62 24.16
N ARG A 150 -3.99 21.35 24.60
CA ARG A 150 -4.01 21.96 25.94
C ARG A 150 -4.05 20.93 27.05
N ALA A 151 -4.67 19.75 26.86
CA ALA A 151 -4.61 18.66 27.83
C ALA A 151 -3.18 18.13 27.97
N VAL A 152 -2.51 17.86 26.85
CA VAL A 152 -1.09 17.49 26.84
C VAL A 152 -0.24 18.55 27.56
N ALA A 153 -0.42 19.83 27.25
CA ALA A 153 0.31 20.93 27.90
C ALA A 153 0.04 21.09 29.41
N ARG A 154 -1.11 20.63 29.91
CA ARG A 154 -1.41 20.53 31.35
C ARG A 154 -0.76 19.32 32.02
N GLY A 155 -0.08 18.47 31.27
CA GLY A 155 0.48 17.21 31.73
C GLY A 155 -0.57 16.12 31.97
N GLU A 156 -1.72 16.23 31.31
CA GLU A 156 -2.71 15.16 31.21
C GLU A 156 -2.32 14.21 30.08
N ALA A 157 -2.70 12.94 30.19
CA ALA A 157 -2.50 11.96 29.14
C ALA A 157 -3.59 12.11 28.06
N VAL A 158 -3.21 11.89 26.81
CA VAL A 158 -4.15 11.73 25.69
C VAL A 158 -4.00 10.31 25.16
N ALA A 159 -5.12 9.60 25.02
CA ALA A 159 -5.12 8.22 24.55
C ALA A 159 -5.73 8.09 23.15
N SER A 160 -5.22 7.18 22.35
CA SER A 160 -5.89 6.78 21.11
C SER A 160 -7.25 6.14 21.43
N HIS A 161 -8.21 6.27 20.52
CA HIS A 161 -9.52 5.63 20.68
C HIS A 161 -9.39 4.09 20.78
N GLU A 162 -8.41 3.52 20.08
CA GLU A 162 -8.11 2.08 20.12
C GLU A 162 -7.71 1.63 21.52
N VAL A 163 -6.71 2.28 22.14
CA VAL A 163 -6.25 1.88 23.48
C VAL A 163 -7.30 2.19 24.54
N ALA A 164 -8.02 3.31 24.40
CA ALA A 164 -9.11 3.66 25.32
C ALA A 164 -10.23 2.63 25.29
N THR A 165 -10.62 2.16 24.10
CA THR A 165 -11.63 1.10 23.95
C THR A 165 -11.12 -0.23 24.50
N ALA A 166 -9.92 -0.66 24.07
CA ALA A 166 -9.33 -1.94 24.46
C ALA A 166 -9.10 -2.05 25.98
N ARG A 167 -8.83 -0.92 26.65
CA ARG A 167 -8.56 -0.84 28.09
C ARG A 167 -9.71 -0.26 28.90
N ARG A 168 -10.84 0.06 28.25
CA ARG A 168 -12.04 0.67 28.87
C ARG A 168 -11.71 1.93 29.67
N LEU A 169 -10.86 2.79 29.13
CA LEU A 169 -10.44 4.03 29.78
C LEU A 169 -11.56 5.07 29.68
N GLY A 170 -11.90 5.68 30.80
CA GLY A 170 -12.89 6.76 30.86
C GLY A 170 -12.23 8.13 30.80
N LEU A 171 -12.77 9.04 30.00
CA LEU A 171 -12.33 10.43 30.02
C LEU A 171 -12.39 11.01 31.44
N GLY A 172 -11.32 11.66 31.85
CA GLY A 172 -11.17 12.27 33.18
C GLY A 172 -10.72 11.32 34.28
N SER A 173 -10.58 10.01 34.02
CA SER A 173 -10.07 9.03 34.98
C SER A 173 -8.56 9.21 35.24
N ASP A 174 -8.10 8.78 36.40
CA ASP A 174 -6.66 8.68 36.69
C ASP A 174 -6.07 7.38 36.15
N LEU A 175 -5.02 7.52 35.33
CA LEU A 175 -4.23 6.44 34.79
C LEU A 175 -2.99 6.24 35.66
N SER A 176 -2.79 5.03 36.17
CA SER A 176 -1.52 4.64 36.80
C SER A 176 -0.56 4.16 35.72
N LEU A 177 0.43 4.98 35.37
CA LEU A 177 1.44 4.70 34.36
C LEU A 177 2.79 4.42 35.01
N GLN A 178 3.47 3.37 34.55
CA GLN A 178 4.83 3.07 35.00
C GLN A 178 5.73 2.86 33.78
N GLY A 179 6.79 3.65 33.64
CA GLY A 179 7.80 3.42 32.61
C GLY A 179 9.07 2.79 33.17
N ALA A 180 10.00 2.45 32.28
CA ALA A 180 11.23 1.75 32.65
C ALA A 180 12.04 2.55 33.70
N GLY A 181 12.37 1.92 34.82
CA GLY A 181 13.17 2.53 35.89
C GLY A 181 12.47 3.69 36.63
N SER A 182 11.16 3.87 36.45
CA SER A 182 10.37 4.91 37.14
C SER A 182 9.38 4.32 38.15
N ALA A 183 9.04 5.10 39.16
CA ALA A 183 7.89 4.82 40.02
C ALA A 183 6.59 5.02 39.23
N ALA A 184 5.53 4.32 39.63
CA ALA A 184 4.21 4.55 39.05
C ALA A 184 3.77 6.02 39.28
N ALA A 185 3.29 6.66 38.22
CA ALA A 185 2.80 8.02 38.23
C ALA A 185 1.32 8.03 37.87
N SER A 186 0.52 8.75 38.66
CA SER A 186 -0.87 9.03 38.32
C SER A 186 -0.93 10.16 37.30
N MET A 187 -1.69 9.95 36.22
CA MET A 187 -1.95 10.95 35.18
C MET A 187 -3.42 10.92 34.80
N ARG A 188 -4.09 12.07 34.85
CA ARG A 188 -5.46 12.19 34.38
C ARG A 188 -5.54 11.98 32.87
N LEU A 189 -6.51 11.20 32.40
CA LEU A 189 -6.84 11.07 30.98
C LEU A 189 -7.64 12.30 30.53
N GLY A 190 -6.96 13.26 29.91
CA GLY A 190 -7.53 14.56 29.53
C GLY A 190 -8.28 14.53 28.20
N ALA A 191 -7.88 13.67 27.27
CA ALA A 191 -8.56 13.55 25.98
C ALA A 191 -8.40 12.16 25.33
N LEU A 192 -9.31 11.85 24.41
CA LEU A 192 -9.22 10.77 23.44
C LEU A 192 -9.00 11.38 22.06
N ALA A 193 -7.92 11.00 21.39
CA ALA A 193 -7.60 11.48 20.06
C ALA A 193 -6.74 10.47 19.30
N THR A 194 -7.12 10.17 18.06
CA THR A 194 -6.30 9.31 17.18
C THR A 194 -5.31 10.20 16.45
N THR A 195 -4.02 10.03 16.71
CA THR A 195 -2.96 10.87 16.12
C THR A 195 -2.68 10.55 14.66
N GLY A 196 -3.03 9.35 14.17
CA GLY A 196 -2.62 8.88 12.84
C GLY A 196 -1.17 8.40 12.77
N ILE A 197 -0.38 8.60 13.84
CA ILE A 197 1.00 8.15 13.92
C ILE A 197 1.06 6.74 14.53
N PRO A 198 1.65 5.74 13.84
CA PRO A 198 1.85 4.43 14.41
C PRO A 198 2.66 4.49 15.71
N ARG A 199 2.38 3.56 16.64
CA ARG A 199 3.10 3.46 17.91
C ARG A 199 2.95 4.66 18.86
N ALA A 200 1.93 5.49 18.68
CA ALA A 200 1.56 6.58 19.57
C ALA A 200 0.20 6.32 20.26
N ASP A 201 0.13 5.28 21.11
CA ASP A 201 -1.12 4.91 21.80
C ASP A 201 -1.46 5.91 22.92
N LEU A 202 -0.44 6.40 23.62
CA LEU A 202 -0.54 7.46 24.62
C LEU A 202 0.38 8.63 24.24
N VAL A 203 -0.15 9.85 24.30
CA VAL A 203 0.59 11.09 24.10
C VAL A 203 0.67 11.84 25.43
N LEU A 204 1.89 12.17 25.84
CA LEU A 204 2.23 12.95 27.01
C LEU A 204 3.05 14.18 26.60
N ASP A 205 3.14 15.19 27.46
CA ASP A 205 4.18 16.20 27.27
C ASP A 205 5.58 15.58 27.48
N ALA A 206 6.57 16.17 26.82
CA ALA A 206 7.95 15.67 26.84
C ALA A 206 8.53 15.53 28.26
N GLU A 207 8.13 16.38 29.20
CA GLU A 207 8.66 16.41 30.56
C GLU A 207 8.00 15.34 31.46
N ARG A 208 6.69 15.06 31.30
CA ARG A 208 6.04 13.87 31.89
C ARG A 208 6.66 12.57 31.35
N ALA A 209 6.87 12.48 30.05
CA ALA A 209 7.49 11.32 29.42
C ALA A 209 8.92 11.10 29.92
N ARG A 210 9.72 12.17 30.08
CA ARG A 210 11.05 12.10 30.69
C ARG A 210 11.02 11.52 32.09
N ARG A 211 10.06 11.94 32.93
CA ARG A 211 9.88 11.40 34.30
C ARG A 211 9.46 9.93 34.34
N LEU A 212 8.77 9.44 33.30
CA LEU A 212 8.49 8.02 33.12
C LEU A 212 9.68 7.22 32.56
N GLY A 213 10.82 7.86 32.28
CA GLY A 213 12.01 7.19 31.76
C GLY A 213 12.00 6.96 30.25
N LEU A 214 11.15 7.66 29.48
CA LEU A 214 11.21 7.59 28.02
C LEU A 214 12.50 8.26 27.53
N PRO A 215 13.31 7.57 26.71
CA PRO A 215 14.58 8.13 26.24
C PRO A 215 14.38 9.41 25.45
N GLU A 216 15.36 10.30 25.52
CA GLU A 216 15.35 11.53 24.73
C GLU A 216 15.59 11.24 23.26
N ALA A 217 14.94 11.99 22.37
CA ALA A 217 15.18 11.91 20.93
C ALA A 217 15.22 10.47 20.40
N SER A 218 14.33 9.61 20.91
CA SER A 218 14.23 8.20 20.55
C SER A 218 13.27 7.96 19.39
N ALA A 219 12.59 8.98 18.90
CA ALA A 219 11.81 8.91 17.68
C ALA A 219 11.89 10.20 16.85
N ALA A 220 11.65 10.05 15.55
CA ALA A 220 11.51 11.16 14.62
C ALA A 220 10.44 10.87 13.56
N LEU A 221 9.64 11.88 13.21
CA LEU A 221 8.83 11.92 12.00
C LEU A 221 9.57 12.72 10.93
N LEU A 222 9.54 12.25 9.69
CA LEU A 222 10.24 12.86 8.57
C LEU A 222 9.30 13.02 7.38
N GLU A 223 9.35 14.20 6.77
CA GLU A 223 8.70 14.55 5.50
C GLU A 223 9.74 14.47 4.37
N ALA A 224 9.41 13.72 3.32
CA ALA A 224 10.24 13.60 2.13
C ALA A 224 10.32 14.95 1.39
N PRO A 225 11.46 15.28 0.77
CA PRO A 225 11.52 16.43 -0.12
C PRO A 225 10.53 16.31 -1.28
N GLU A 226 10.06 17.45 -1.78
CA GLU A 226 9.11 17.49 -2.90
C GLU A 226 9.65 16.72 -4.13
N GLY A 227 8.81 15.84 -4.70
CA GLY A 227 9.16 15.02 -5.86
C GLY A 227 10.02 13.79 -5.55
N VAL A 228 10.37 13.53 -4.29
CA VAL A 228 11.07 12.31 -3.87
C VAL A 228 10.05 11.21 -3.56
N ASP A 229 10.27 10.02 -4.13
CA ASP A 229 9.45 8.84 -3.83
C ASP A 229 9.61 8.42 -2.34
N PRO A 230 8.52 8.28 -1.56
CA PRO A 230 8.57 7.92 -0.15
C PRO A 230 9.26 6.58 0.13
N VAL A 231 9.19 5.60 -0.78
CA VAL A 231 9.87 4.30 -0.60
C VAL A 231 11.38 4.45 -0.72
N GLY A 232 11.84 5.16 -1.75
CA GLY A 232 13.25 5.53 -1.91
C GLY A 232 13.77 6.38 -0.75
N PHE A 233 12.97 7.34 -0.27
CA PHE A 233 13.28 8.14 0.91
C PHE A 233 13.45 7.28 2.16
N ALA A 234 12.50 6.37 2.44
CA ALA A 234 12.58 5.46 3.58
C ALA A 234 13.82 4.54 3.52
N ALA A 235 14.28 4.15 2.32
CA ALA A 235 15.51 3.38 2.17
C ALA A 235 16.75 4.19 2.57
N GLN A 236 16.85 5.47 2.16
CA GLN A 236 17.92 6.37 2.58
C GLN A 236 17.88 6.63 4.10
N VAL A 237 16.68 6.81 4.66
CA VAL A 237 16.50 6.98 6.11
C VAL A 237 16.97 5.74 6.87
N ARG A 238 16.69 4.52 6.39
CA ARG A 238 17.20 3.26 7.01
C ARG A 238 18.72 3.21 7.05
N GLU A 239 19.38 3.61 5.96
CA GLU A 239 20.84 3.64 5.90
C GLU A 239 21.43 4.61 6.95
N VAL A 240 20.80 5.77 7.13
CA VAL A 240 21.24 6.77 8.11
C VAL A 240 20.91 6.38 9.55
N ALA A 241 19.71 5.84 9.78
CA ALA A 241 19.19 5.53 11.11
C ALA A 241 19.80 4.24 11.71
N GLY A 242 20.47 3.42 10.89
CA GLY A 242 21.18 2.23 11.33
C GLY A 242 20.24 1.17 11.90
N GLN A 243 20.39 0.86 13.19
CA GLN A 243 19.60 -0.18 13.87
C GLN A 243 18.22 0.31 14.36
N ALA A 244 17.89 1.59 14.18
CA ALA A 244 16.56 2.09 14.51
C ALA A 244 15.51 1.48 13.59
N ALA A 245 14.30 1.25 14.13
CA ALA A 245 13.16 0.83 13.34
C ALA A 245 12.70 1.99 12.45
N VAL A 246 12.44 1.70 11.17
CA VAL A 246 11.98 2.71 10.19
C VAL A 246 10.71 2.21 9.53
N ASP A 247 9.60 2.85 9.87
CA ASP A 247 8.28 2.61 9.30
C ASP A 247 8.00 3.64 8.19
N LEU A 248 7.59 3.16 7.02
CA LEU A 248 7.06 4.01 5.96
C LEU A 248 5.60 4.34 6.28
N LEU A 249 5.27 5.61 6.24
CA LEU A 249 3.96 6.18 6.53
C LEU A 249 3.30 6.67 5.23
N ASP A 250 1.98 6.59 5.20
CA ASP A 250 1.07 7.23 4.23
C ASP A 250 1.54 7.38 2.77
N VAL A 251 1.89 6.28 2.11
CA VAL A 251 1.90 6.25 0.64
C VAL A 251 0.48 5.93 0.18
N PRO A 252 -0.21 6.79 -0.59
CA PRO A 252 -1.49 6.39 -1.20
C PRO A 252 -1.23 5.11 -1.98
N ALA A 253 -1.94 4.04 -1.59
CA ALA A 253 -1.69 2.72 -2.15
C ALA A 253 -1.80 2.81 -3.67
N PRO A 254 -0.71 2.57 -4.42
CA PRO A 254 -0.73 2.68 -5.87
C PRO A 254 -1.83 1.76 -6.42
N VAL A 255 -2.48 2.19 -7.49
CA VAL A 255 -3.53 1.40 -8.15
C VAL A 255 -2.93 0.72 -9.38
N ALA A 256 -3.01 -0.60 -9.40
CA ALA A 256 -2.63 -1.43 -10.51
C ALA A 256 -3.82 -1.50 -11.49
N ARG A 257 -3.57 -1.19 -12.78
CA ARG A 257 -4.60 -1.30 -13.84
C ARG A 257 -4.08 -2.12 -15.00
N LEU A 258 -4.95 -2.92 -15.58
CA LEU A 258 -4.72 -3.50 -16.90
C LEU A 258 -5.17 -2.49 -17.96
N THR A 259 -4.40 -2.40 -19.03
CA THR A 259 -4.66 -1.55 -20.21
C THR A 259 -4.61 -2.44 -21.46
N GLY A 260 -5.46 -2.15 -22.45
CA GLY A 260 -5.59 -2.94 -23.68
C GLY A 260 -6.71 -3.99 -23.62
N GLY A 261 -7.56 -4.03 -24.64
CA GLY A 261 -8.65 -5.01 -24.80
C GLY A 261 -9.90 -4.78 -23.91
N SER A 262 -11.05 -5.34 -24.33
CA SER A 262 -12.32 -5.26 -23.58
C SER A 262 -12.30 -6.08 -22.27
N ALA A 263 -11.37 -7.03 -22.13
CA ALA A 263 -11.23 -7.86 -20.94
C ALA A 263 -10.63 -7.11 -19.73
N ALA A 264 -9.94 -5.98 -19.95
CA ALA A 264 -9.29 -5.22 -18.88
C ALA A 264 -10.28 -4.68 -17.84
N GLU A 265 -11.50 -4.31 -18.24
CA GLU A 265 -12.54 -3.83 -17.34
C GLU A 265 -13.07 -4.93 -16.41
N GLU A 266 -13.28 -6.14 -16.95
CA GLU A 266 -13.82 -7.28 -16.19
C GLU A 266 -12.82 -7.86 -15.18
N LEU A 267 -11.53 -7.77 -15.49
CA LEU A 267 -10.43 -8.20 -14.62
C LEU A 267 -10.15 -7.20 -13.49
N GLY A 268 -10.54 -5.94 -13.68
CA GLY A 268 -10.55 -4.91 -12.65
C GLY A 268 -9.18 -4.34 -12.29
N ALA A 269 -9.22 -3.36 -11.39
CA ALA A 269 -8.08 -2.68 -10.80
C ALA A 269 -8.07 -2.92 -9.28
N PHE A 270 -6.88 -2.85 -8.68
CA PHE A 270 -6.73 -2.94 -7.23
C PHE A 270 -5.67 -1.96 -6.72
N SER A 271 -5.88 -1.44 -5.52
CA SER A 271 -4.79 -0.83 -4.76
C SER A 271 -3.83 -1.91 -4.26
N TYR A 272 -2.57 -1.58 -4.07
CA TYR A 272 -1.58 -2.51 -3.55
C TYR A 272 -0.54 -1.83 -2.66
N ARG A 273 0.11 -2.63 -1.82
CA ARG A 273 1.39 -2.31 -1.18
C ARG A 273 2.51 -3.06 -1.89
N TYR A 274 3.73 -2.55 -1.84
CA TYR A 274 4.87 -3.26 -2.40
C TYR A 274 6.10 -3.12 -1.50
N PHE A 275 7.03 -4.04 -1.67
CA PHE A 275 8.22 -4.16 -0.83
C PHE A 275 9.50 -4.03 -1.67
N ALA A 276 10.61 -3.71 -1.01
CA ALA A 276 11.90 -3.51 -1.68
C ALA A 276 12.41 -4.75 -2.43
N ASP A 277 11.96 -5.94 -2.03
CA ASP A 277 12.25 -7.22 -2.71
C ASP A 277 11.38 -7.47 -3.96
N GLY A 278 10.58 -6.48 -4.36
CA GLY A 278 9.71 -6.53 -5.53
C GLY A 278 8.44 -7.35 -5.36
N THR A 279 8.12 -7.83 -4.15
CA THR A 279 6.82 -8.43 -3.84
C THR A 279 5.73 -7.36 -3.78
N ILE A 280 4.50 -7.77 -4.11
CA ILE A 280 3.31 -6.92 -4.07
C ILE A 280 2.28 -7.59 -3.16
N GLU A 281 1.57 -6.79 -2.38
CA GLU A 281 0.41 -7.19 -1.58
C GLU A 281 -0.82 -6.44 -2.12
N PRO A 282 -1.63 -7.08 -3.00
CA PRO A 282 -2.87 -6.49 -3.49
C PRO A 282 -3.92 -6.35 -2.38
N ASP A 283 -4.87 -5.43 -2.56
CA ASP A 283 -6.01 -5.26 -1.66
C ASP A 283 -6.70 -6.59 -1.33
N ALA A 284 -6.81 -6.89 -0.03
CA ALA A 284 -7.30 -8.17 0.44
C ALA A 284 -8.75 -8.46 0.03
N ARG A 285 -9.58 -7.42 -0.17
CA ARG A 285 -10.95 -7.61 -0.68
C ARG A 285 -10.91 -7.99 -2.15
N TRP A 286 -10.14 -7.31 -2.97
CA TRP A 286 -9.97 -7.69 -4.38
C TRP A 286 -9.48 -9.14 -4.53
N VAL A 287 -8.51 -9.55 -3.71
CA VAL A 287 -8.01 -10.94 -3.68
C VAL A 287 -9.12 -11.92 -3.32
N ARG A 288 -9.87 -11.67 -2.23
CA ARG A 288 -11.00 -12.51 -1.84
C ARG A 288 -12.09 -12.59 -2.91
N ASP A 289 -12.33 -11.51 -3.65
CA ASP A 289 -13.41 -11.45 -4.62
C ASP A 289 -13.00 -12.13 -5.93
N ASN A 290 -11.71 -12.12 -6.30
CA ASN A 290 -11.25 -12.50 -7.63
C ASN A 290 -10.29 -13.69 -7.71
N ILE A 291 -9.53 -14.01 -6.66
CA ILE A 291 -8.57 -15.12 -6.69
C ILE A 291 -9.18 -16.37 -6.07
N ARG A 292 -9.04 -17.51 -6.76
CA ARG A 292 -9.62 -18.79 -6.36
C ARG A 292 -8.60 -19.91 -6.50
N THR A 293 -8.69 -20.90 -5.62
CA THR A 293 -7.96 -22.16 -5.77
C THR A 293 -8.92 -23.24 -6.25
N GLU A 294 -8.65 -23.79 -7.42
CA GLU A 294 -9.46 -24.83 -8.04
C GLU A 294 -8.59 -26.00 -8.49
N THR A 295 -9.20 -27.18 -8.66
CA THR A 295 -8.52 -28.34 -9.26
C THR A 295 -8.77 -28.33 -10.76
N VAL A 296 -7.70 -28.50 -11.54
CA VAL A 296 -7.71 -28.58 -13.01
C VAL A 296 -6.99 -29.85 -13.47
N PRO A 297 -7.27 -30.34 -14.69
CA PRO A 297 -6.55 -31.49 -15.26
C PRO A 297 -5.05 -31.23 -15.35
N VAL A 298 -4.24 -32.29 -15.30
CA VAL A 298 -2.75 -32.29 -15.40
C VAL A 298 -2.03 -31.61 -14.22
N MET A 299 -2.45 -30.41 -13.82
CA MET A 299 -1.75 -29.54 -12.87
C MET A 299 -2.25 -29.63 -11.43
N GLY A 300 -3.39 -30.30 -11.19
CA GLY A 300 -3.95 -30.44 -9.85
C GLY A 300 -4.48 -29.10 -9.33
N ARG A 301 -4.09 -28.71 -8.11
CA ARG A 301 -4.56 -27.47 -7.46
C ARG A 301 -3.79 -26.26 -7.99
N VAL A 302 -4.51 -25.31 -8.59
CA VAL A 302 -3.96 -24.03 -9.07
C VAL A 302 -4.67 -22.86 -8.38
N THR A 303 -3.95 -21.76 -8.15
CA THR A 303 -4.52 -20.53 -7.56
C THR A 303 -4.43 -19.40 -8.57
N CYS A 304 -5.57 -19.01 -9.13
CA CYS A 304 -5.68 -18.13 -10.29
C CYS A 304 -6.86 -17.16 -10.17
N HIS A 305 -6.98 -16.24 -11.12
CA HIS A 305 -8.14 -15.38 -11.26
C HIS A 305 -9.39 -16.20 -11.65
N ARG A 306 -10.53 -15.92 -11.01
CA ARG A 306 -11.82 -16.60 -11.23
C ARG A 306 -12.27 -16.60 -12.69
N LEU A 307 -11.94 -15.55 -13.45
CA LEU A 307 -12.30 -15.43 -14.86
C LEU A 307 -11.38 -16.23 -15.79
N MET A 308 -10.13 -16.51 -15.39
CA MET A 308 -9.22 -17.31 -16.19
C MET A 308 -9.47 -18.82 -16.01
N LEU A 309 -9.91 -19.23 -14.81
CA LEU A 309 -10.06 -20.65 -14.43
C LEU A 309 -10.93 -21.49 -15.38
N PRO A 310 -12.07 -21.00 -15.91
CA PRO A 310 -12.84 -21.74 -16.90
C PRO A 310 -12.06 -22.06 -18.19
N GLN A 311 -11.36 -21.08 -18.75
CA GLN A 311 -10.55 -21.25 -19.96
C GLN A 311 -9.32 -22.12 -19.71
N LEU A 312 -8.65 -21.94 -18.57
CA LEU A 312 -7.52 -22.78 -18.17
C LEU A 312 -7.94 -24.26 -18.06
N ARG A 313 -9.08 -24.51 -17.42
CA ARG A 313 -9.64 -25.87 -17.31
C ARG A 313 -9.95 -26.46 -18.68
N GLY A 314 -10.59 -25.69 -19.55
CA GLY A 314 -10.90 -26.12 -20.92
C GLY A 314 -9.67 -26.49 -21.72
N ALA A 315 -8.65 -25.62 -21.71
CA ALA A 315 -7.37 -25.87 -22.39
C ALA A 315 -6.70 -27.15 -21.86
N LEU A 316 -6.65 -27.33 -20.54
CA LEU A 316 -6.04 -28.51 -19.94
C LEU A 316 -6.84 -29.79 -20.21
N THR A 317 -8.17 -29.73 -20.28
CA THR A 317 -9.00 -30.86 -20.71
C THR A 317 -8.68 -31.24 -22.16
N GLU A 318 -8.60 -30.28 -23.06
CA GLU A 318 -8.29 -30.55 -24.47
C GLU A 318 -6.86 -31.10 -24.64
N VAL A 319 -5.90 -30.66 -23.81
CA VAL A 319 -4.57 -31.27 -23.72
C VAL A 319 -4.65 -32.75 -23.31
N VAL A 320 -5.54 -33.11 -22.38
CA VAL A 320 -5.76 -34.52 -22.01
C VAL A 320 -6.38 -35.28 -23.18
N ASP A 321 -7.42 -34.74 -23.81
CA ASP A 321 -8.15 -35.39 -24.90
C ASP A 321 -7.27 -35.60 -26.15
N ALA A 322 -6.32 -34.70 -26.39
CA ALA A 322 -5.31 -34.82 -27.44
C ALA A 322 -4.18 -35.81 -27.11
N GLY A 323 -4.19 -36.46 -25.94
CA GLY A 323 -3.14 -37.37 -25.49
C GLY A 323 -1.83 -36.68 -25.12
N LEU A 324 -1.86 -35.38 -24.80
CA LEU A 324 -0.69 -34.55 -24.52
C LEU A 324 -0.41 -34.36 -23.03
N ALA A 325 -1.23 -34.90 -22.13
CA ALA A 325 -1.05 -34.74 -20.68
C ALA A 325 0.38 -35.06 -20.20
N GLY A 326 1.04 -36.03 -20.84
CA GLY A 326 2.41 -36.44 -20.52
C GLY A 326 3.50 -35.41 -20.89
N THR A 327 3.21 -34.39 -21.69
CA THR A 327 4.20 -33.38 -22.10
C THR A 327 4.34 -32.24 -21.08
N LEU A 328 3.36 -32.10 -20.18
CA LEU A 328 3.32 -31.09 -19.14
C LEU A 328 3.65 -31.71 -17.78
N LYS A 329 4.63 -31.17 -17.05
CA LYS A 329 5.14 -31.81 -15.82
C LYS A 329 4.84 -31.05 -14.54
N THR A 330 4.92 -29.73 -14.57
CA THR A 330 4.96 -28.89 -13.37
C THR A 330 4.17 -27.61 -13.54
N TYR A 331 3.36 -27.31 -12.52
CA TYR A 331 2.77 -26.01 -12.30
C TYR A 331 3.77 -25.13 -11.55
N SER A 332 4.15 -23.99 -12.13
CA SER A 332 5.19 -23.10 -11.60
C SER A 332 4.64 -21.77 -11.08
N GLY A 333 3.30 -21.64 -11.00
CA GLY A 333 2.64 -20.49 -10.37
C GLY A 333 1.68 -19.78 -11.32
N CYS A 334 0.62 -19.22 -10.74
CA CYS A 334 -0.39 -18.44 -11.46
C CYS A 334 -0.62 -17.10 -10.77
N TYR A 335 -1.17 -17.12 -9.55
CA TYR A 335 -1.20 -15.95 -8.67
C TYR A 335 0.11 -15.82 -7.89
N VAL A 336 1.03 -14.99 -8.39
CA VAL A 336 2.31 -14.64 -7.75
C VAL A 336 2.47 -13.11 -7.78
N PRO A 337 1.95 -12.39 -6.78
CA PRO A 337 2.02 -10.93 -6.72
C PRO A 337 3.44 -10.36 -6.65
N ARG A 338 3.88 -9.73 -7.74
CA ARG A 338 5.22 -9.13 -7.85
C ARG A 338 5.35 -8.19 -9.05
N PHE A 339 6.37 -7.35 -9.02
CA PHE A 339 6.89 -6.73 -10.24
C PHE A 339 7.56 -7.78 -11.15
N ILE A 340 7.69 -7.47 -12.45
CA ILE A 340 8.46 -8.30 -13.38
C ILE A 340 9.88 -8.48 -12.83
N GLU A 341 10.35 -9.73 -12.76
CA GLU A 341 11.66 -10.11 -12.19
C GLU A 341 11.90 -9.62 -10.76
N ARG A 342 10.84 -9.32 -9.99
CA ARG A 342 10.95 -8.77 -8.63
C ARG A 342 11.74 -7.45 -8.58
N ASN A 343 11.67 -6.66 -9.65
CA ASN A 343 12.32 -5.35 -9.73
C ASN A 343 11.26 -4.23 -9.75
N PRO A 344 11.16 -3.41 -8.67
CA PRO A 344 10.21 -2.29 -8.60
C PRO A 344 10.34 -1.23 -9.71
N ALA A 345 11.47 -1.18 -10.42
CA ALA A 345 11.66 -0.29 -11.58
C ALA A 345 10.99 -0.80 -12.87
N ARG A 346 10.36 -1.97 -12.85
CA ARG A 346 9.65 -2.58 -13.99
C ARG A 346 8.14 -2.56 -13.76
N SER A 347 7.37 -2.81 -14.82
CA SER A 347 5.92 -2.97 -14.72
C SER A 347 5.51 -4.12 -13.80
N ILE A 348 4.29 -4.05 -13.29
CA ILE A 348 3.67 -5.13 -12.49
C ILE A 348 3.51 -6.38 -13.37
N SER A 349 3.84 -7.55 -12.82
CA SER A 349 3.64 -8.81 -13.54
C SER A 349 2.16 -9.19 -13.61
N LEU A 350 1.71 -9.77 -14.73
CA LEU A 350 0.34 -10.31 -14.87
C LEU A 350 0.03 -11.46 -13.90
N HIS A 351 1.04 -12.12 -13.34
CA HIS A 351 0.86 -13.04 -12.21
C HIS A 351 0.25 -12.36 -10.98
N THR A 352 0.37 -11.03 -10.84
CA THR A 352 -0.26 -10.26 -9.76
C THR A 352 -1.77 -10.19 -9.90
N TRP A 353 -2.31 -10.33 -11.12
CA TRP A 353 -3.75 -10.48 -11.34
C TRP A 353 -4.20 -11.96 -11.32
N GLY A 354 -3.27 -12.92 -11.28
CA GLY A 354 -3.61 -14.34 -11.42
C GLY A 354 -4.12 -14.73 -12.81
N ILE A 355 -3.76 -13.94 -13.84
CA ILE A 355 -4.15 -14.17 -15.24
C ILE A 355 -2.99 -14.68 -16.12
N ALA A 356 -1.88 -15.01 -15.50
CA ALA A 356 -0.75 -15.69 -16.12
C ALA A 356 -0.51 -17.02 -15.41
N ILE A 357 0.05 -17.99 -16.11
CA ILE A 357 0.46 -19.28 -15.59
C ILE A 357 1.82 -19.68 -16.17
N ASP A 358 2.72 -20.07 -15.29
CA ASP A 358 4.01 -20.66 -15.67
C ASP A 358 3.93 -22.18 -15.57
N MET A 359 4.39 -22.88 -16.61
CA MET A 359 4.47 -24.34 -16.67
C MET A 359 5.88 -24.78 -17.07
N ASP A 360 6.38 -25.83 -16.41
CA ASP A 360 7.68 -26.43 -16.74
C ASP A 360 8.85 -25.45 -16.70
N ALA A 361 8.83 -24.52 -15.73
CA ALA A 361 9.77 -23.42 -15.62
C ALA A 361 11.24 -23.87 -15.59
N ALA A 362 11.54 -25.02 -14.99
CA ALA A 362 12.91 -25.54 -14.93
C ALA A 362 13.53 -25.79 -16.32
N THR A 363 12.72 -26.12 -17.32
CA THR A 363 13.15 -26.40 -18.71
C THR A 363 12.66 -25.37 -19.72
N ASN A 364 11.89 -24.37 -19.27
CA ASN A 364 11.24 -23.35 -20.08
C ASN A 364 11.44 -21.92 -19.55
N TYR A 365 12.45 -21.69 -18.71
CA TYR A 365 12.70 -20.37 -18.14
C TYR A 365 12.97 -19.30 -19.21
N ARG A 366 12.74 -18.05 -18.84
CA ARG A 366 12.87 -16.91 -19.73
C ARG A 366 14.25 -16.78 -20.38
N GLY A 367 14.28 -16.46 -21.67
CA GLY A 367 15.49 -16.20 -22.44
C GLY A 367 16.11 -17.42 -23.12
N ILE A 368 15.53 -18.62 -22.97
CA ILE A 368 15.92 -19.82 -23.72
C ILE A 368 14.82 -20.25 -24.70
N ARG A 369 15.13 -21.12 -25.66
CA ARG A 369 14.14 -21.65 -26.62
C ARG A 369 13.00 -22.42 -25.94
N GLY A 370 13.28 -23.05 -24.81
CA GLY A 370 12.35 -23.95 -24.15
C GLY A 370 12.08 -25.25 -24.93
N THR A 371 11.19 -26.06 -24.35
CA THR A 371 10.78 -27.39 -24.78
C THR A 371 9.25 -27.57 -24.77
N MET A 372 8.48 -26.50 -24.55
CA MET A 372 7.01 -26.52 -24.58
C MET A 372 6.49 -27.13 -25.90
N ASP A 373 5.62 -28.15 -25.82
CA ASP A 373 5.05 -28.82 -27.00
C ASP A 373 4.18 -27.82 -27.78
N SER A 374 4.46 -27.65 -29.08
CA SER A 374 3.78 -26.67 -29.91
C SER A 374 2.27 -26.92 -30.01
N ARG A 375 1.81 -28.18 -29.88
CA ARG A 375 0.38 -28.51 -29.89
C ARG A 375 -0.31 -28.05 -28.61
N VAL A 376 0.39 -28.08 -27.47
CA VAL A 376 -0.11 -27.47 -26.22
C VAL A 376 -0.24 -25.96 -26.39
N VAL A 377 0.75 -25.32 -27.02
CA VAL A 377 0.71 -23.88 -27.32
C VAL A 377 -0.51 -23.54 -28.19
N GLU A 378 -0.77 -24.31 -29.24
CA GLU A 378 -1.93 -24.12 -30.13
C GLU A 378 -3.27 -24.27 -29.40
N ILE A 379 -3.40 -25.27 -28.52
CA ILE A 379 -4.60 -25.45 -27.67
C ILE A 379 -4.80 -24.22 -26.79
N PHE A 380 -3.78 -23.80 -26.04
CA PHE A 380 -3.87 -22.62 -25.17
C PHE A 380 -4.26 -21.36 -25.96
N LYS A 381 -3.70 -21.16 -27.16
CA LYS A 381 -4.06 -20.05 -28.04
C LYS A 381 -5.53 -20.08 -28.48
N ARG A 382 -6.08 -21.25 -28.82
CA ARG A 382 -7.54 -21.39 -29.10
C ARG A 382 -8.40 -21.04 -27.89
N TRP A 383 -7.93 -21.38 -26.69
CA TRP A 383 -8.56 -21.00 -25.43
C TRP A 383 -8.27 -19.57 -24.98
N GLY A 384 -7.82 -18.69 -25.87
CA GLY A 384 -7.68 -17.26 -25.60
C GLY A 384 -6.41 -16.86 -24.84
N PHE A 385 -5.44 -17.76 -24.69
CA PHE A 385 -4.14 -17.45 -24.11
C PHE A 385 -3.16 -16.94 -25.16
N ARG A 386 -2.21 -16.12 -24.72
CA ARG A 386 -1.00 -15.77 -25.45
C ARG A 386 0.15 -16.52 -24.83
N TRP A 387 1.18 -16.80 -25.63
CA TRP A 387 2.34 -17.55 -25.19
C TRP A 387 3.58 -16.67 -25.18
N GLY A 388 4.30 -16.66 -24.07
CA GLY A 388 5.52 -15.87 -23.90
C GLY A 388 6.65 -16.31 -24.83
N GLY A 389 6.59 -17.54 -25.36
CA GLY A 389 7.52 -18.04 -26.35
C GLY A 389 7.55 -17.24 -27.66
N ASP A 390 6.45 -16.56 -28.02
CA ASP A 390 6.34 -15.73 -29.22
C ASP A 390 7.06 -14.36 -29.09
N TRP A 391 7.49 -13.98 -27.89
CA TRP A 391 8.09 -12.67 -27.64
C TRP A 391 9.55 -12.60 -28.10
N ARG A 392 10.00 -11.39 -28.49
CA ARG A 392 11.41 -11.15 -28.86
C ARG A 392 12.37 -11.57 -27.75
N TYR A 393 12.04 -11.25 -26.50
CA TYR A 393 12.70 -11.82 -25.33
C TYR A 393 11.80 -12.91 -24.76
N THR A 394 12.00 -14.10 -25.33
CA THR A 394 11.14 -15.28 -25.18
C THR A 394 10.96 -15.71 -23.72
N ASP A 395 9.76 -16.14 -23.38
CA ASP A 395 9.39 -16.70 -22.08
C ASP A 395 8.56 -17.98 -22.25
N PRO A 396 9.19 -19.12 -22.60
CA PRO A 396 8.46 -20.32 -23.04
C PRO A 396 7.59 -20.98 -21.98
N MET A 397 7.84 -20.72 -20.70
CA MET A 397 7.03 -21.24 -19.58
C MET A 397 5.70 -20.49 -19.44
N HIS A 398 5.65 -19.24 -19.90
CA HIS A 398 4.60 -18.28 -19.57
C HIS A 398 3.45 -18.33 -20.57
N PHE A 399 2.24 -18.48 -20.04
CA PHE A 399 0.99 -18.22 -20.75
C PHE A 399 0.20 -17.15 -20.02
N GLU A 400 -0.36 -16.19 -20.75
CA GLU A 400 -1.23 -15.16 -20.19
C GLU A 400 -2.57 -15.14 -20.90
N LEU A 401 -3.63 -14.87 -20.16
CA LEU A 401 -4.93 -14.63 -20.75
C LEU A 401 -4.86 -13.40 -21.66
N GLY A 402 -5.11 -13.58 -22.95
CA GLY A 402 -5.20 -12.48 -23.93
C GLY A 402 -6.62 -12.01 -24.14
N THR A 403 -7.56 -12.97 -24.19
CA THR A 403 -8.98 -12.72 -24.48
C THR A 403 -9.87 -13.55 -23.56
N LEU A 404 -10.92 -12.93 -23.03
CA LEU A 404 -12.00 -13.63 -22.34
C LEU A 404 -12.98 -14.20 -23.37
N LEU A 405 -13.23 -15.50 -23.29
CA LEU A 405 -14.15 -16.21 -24.15
C LEU A 405 -15.51 -16.36 -23.47
N THR A 406 -16.58 -16.09 -24.21
CA THR A 406 -17.97 -16.27 -23.76
C THR A 406 -18.50 -17.69 -23.98
N ALA A 407 -17.80 -18.50 -24.78
CA ALA A 407 -18.09 -19.91 -25.06
C ALA A 407 -16.78 -20.68 -25.38
N PRO A 408 -16.77 -22.02 -25.25
CA PRO A 408 -15.63 -22.84 -25.69
C PRO A 408 -15.27 -22.59 -27.17
N PRO A 409 -13.98 -22.67 -27.55
CA PRO A 409 -13.59 -22.58 -28.95
C PRO A 409 -14.14 -23.76 -29.77
N ALA A 410 -14.39 -23.53 -31.07
CA ALA A 410 -14.70 -24.63 -31.98
C ALA A 410 -13.48 -25.54 -32.12
N GLY A 411 -13.69 -26.85 -31.95
CA GLY A 411 -12.65 -27.89 -31.95
C GLY A 411 -12.07 -28.22 -33.32
#